data_AF-A0A378AKL1-F1
#
_entry.id   AF-A0A378AKL1-F1
#
_cell.length_a   1.000
_cell.length_b   1.000
_cell.length_c   1.000
_cell.angle_alpha   90.00
_cell.angle_beta   90.00
_cell.angle_gamma   90.00
#
_symmetry.space_group_name_H-M   'P 1'
#
loop_
_entity.id
_entity.type
_entity.pdbx_description
1 polymer ?
#
loop_
_entity_poly.entity_id
_entity_poly.type
_entity_poly.pdbx_seq_one_letter_code
_entity_poly.pdbx_strand_id
1 'polypeptide(L)'
;MTCARRRSTICSTTACSFDPLVHGVWPPELLALLEQHQVTWETSEEDLAVIREHTVDELGINLYYPHRSKPRRGPGIRTPRSIRPGIMSRLSCPAGG
;
A
#
# COMPACT_ATOMS: atom_id res chain seq x y z
N MET A 1 14.05 1.59 2.13
CA MET A 1 13.40 0.28 1.88
C MET A 1 11.99 0.18 2.48
N THR A 2 11.64 1.01 3.45
CA THR A 2 10.35 1.02 4.16
C THR A 2 9.15 1.38 3.28
N CYS A 3 9.23 2.42 2.45
CA CYS A 3 8.06 2.92 1.71
C CYS A 3 7.48 1.94 0.67
N ALA A 4 8.32 1.30 -0.17
CA ALA A 4 7.84 0.36 -1.18
C ALA A 4 7.23 -0.92 -0.57
N ARG A 5 7.78 -1.40 0.56
CA ARG A 5 7.22 -2.52 1.31
C ARG A 5 5.87 -2.14 1.92
N ARG A 6 5.78 -0.96 2.52
CA ARG A 6 4.57 -0.44 3.16
C ARG A 6 3.41 -0.29 2.17
N ARG A 7 3.67 0.30 1.00
CA ARG A 7 2.66 0.47 -0.06
C ARG A 7 2.17 -0.86 -0.64
N SER A 8 3.06 -1.85 -0.79
CA SER A 8 2.65 -3.19 -1.23
C SER A 8 1.75 -3.87 -0.20
N THR A 9 2.03 -3.73 1.09
CA THR A 9 1.25 -4.35 2.17
C THR A 9 -0.17 -3.77 2.28
N ILE A 10 -0.33 -2.47 2.01
CA ILE A 10 -1.64 -1.80 2.05
C ILE A 10 -2.62 -2.44 1.05
N CYS A 11 -2.17 -2.66 -0.19
CA CYS A 11 -3.06 -3.10 -1.27
C CYS A 11 -3.14 -4.62 -1.44
N SER A 12 -2.14 -5.39 -0.97
CA SER A 12 -2.02 -6.80 -1.36
C SER A 12 -2.90 -7.77 -0.57
N THR A 13 -3.14 -7.53 0.72
CA THR A 13 -3.83 -8.56 1.53
C THR A 13 -4.33 -8.04 2.86
N THR A 14 -3.48 -7.34 3.63
CA THR A 14 -3.82 -7.05 5.03
C THR A 14 -4.72 -5.83 5.17
N ALA A 15 -4.31 -4.69 4.63
CA ALA A 15 -4.99 -3.44 4.96
C ALA A 15 -6.26 -3.17 4.12
N CYS A 16 -6.28 -3.62 2.87
CA CYS A 16 -7.44 -3.43 1.99
C CYS A 16 -8.58 -4.43 2.30
N SER A 17 -8.25 -5.65 2.71
CA SER A 17 -9.21 -6.75 2.85
C SER A 17 -9.45 -7.18 4.29
N PHE A 18 -8.41 -7.26 5.14
CA PHE A 18 -8.60 -7.70 6.53
C PHE A 18 -9.01 -6.57 7.47
N ASP A 19 -8.51 -5.35 7.28
CA ASP A 19 -8.90 -4.22 8.15
C ASP A 19 -10.43 -3.98 8.20
N PRO A 20 -11.19 -3.96 7.08
CA PRO A 20 -12.65 -3.85 7.18
C PRO A 20 -13.31 -5.08 7.82
N LEU A 21 -12.73 -6.28 7.68
CA LEU A 21 -13.30 -7.51 8.27
C LEU A 21 -13.07 -7.63 9.77
N VAL A 22 -11.96 -7.10 10.28
CA VAL A 22 -11.59 -7.19 11.71
C VAL A 22 -11.97 -5.93 12.47
N HIS A 23 -11.81 -4.77 11.83
CA HIS A 23 -11.98 -3.47 12.46
C HIS A 23 -13.21 -2.70 11.95
N GLY A 24 -13.91 -3.22 10.93
CA GLY A 24 -15.09 -2.56 10.36
C GLY A 24 -14.77 -1.28 9.59
N VAL A 25 -13.49 -0.95 9.40
CA VAL A 25 -13.05 0.31 8.79
C VAL A 25 -11.84 0.12 7.90
N TRP A 26 -11.79 0.87 6.80
CA TRP A 26 -10.59 0.97 5.98
C TRP A 26 -9.59 1.97 6.56
N PRO A 27 -8.28 1.72 6.41
CA PRO A 27 -7.26 2.65 6.87
C PRO A 27 -7.26 3.93 6.04
N PRO A 28 -7.07 5.11 6.67
CA PRO A 28 -7.14 6.40 5.98
C PRO A 28 -6.03 6.57 4.92
N GLU A 29 -4.88 5.91 5.10
CA GLU A 29 -3.77 5.92 4.13
C GLU A 29 -4.16 5.25 2.80
N LEU A 30 -5.05 4.24 2.83
CA LEU A 30 -5.58 3.59 1.63
C LEU A 30 -6.55 4.52 0.90
N LEU A 31 -7.51 5.12 1.63
CA LEU A 31 -8.48 6.05 1.05
C LEU A 31 -7.78 7.24 0.37
N ALA A 32 -6.81 7.86 1.04
CA ALA A 32 -6.01 8.93 0.47
C ALA A 32 -5.22 8.50 -0.78
N LEU A 33 -4.78 7.24 -0.86
CA LEU A 33 -4.05 6.71 -2.01
C LEU A 33 -4.99 6.48 -3.20
N LEU A 34 -6.22 6.03 -2.94
CA LEU A 34 -7.21 5.81 -3.99
C LEU A 34 -7.72 7.14 -4.56
N GLU A 35 -7.95 8.14 -3.70
CA GLU A 35 -8.25 9.51 -4.12
C GLU A 35 -7.15 10.10 -5.02
N GLN A 36 -5.87 9.93 -4.64
CA GLN A 36 -4.72 10.34 -5.47
C GLN A 36 -4.74 9.72 -6.87
N HIS A 37 -5.22 8.48 -6.97
CA HIS A 37 -5.31 7.75 -8.23
C HIS A 37 -6.69 7.86 -8.90
N GLN A 38 -7.59 8.71 -8.38
CA GLN A 38 -8.94 8.93 -8.89
C GLN A 38 -9.74 7.62 -9.03
N VAL A 39 -9.52 6.69 -8.09
CA VAL A 39 -10.26 5.43 -8.01
C VAL A 39 -11.45 5.65 -7.08
N THR A 40 -12.64 5.78 -7.66
CA THR A 40 -13.90 5.87 -6.93
C THR A 40 -14.69 4.58 -7.06
N TRP A 41 -15.31 4.15 -5.97
CA TRP A 41 -16.33 3.10 -5.99
C TRP A 41 -17.60 3.64 -5.33
N GLU A 42 -18.74 3.07 -5.70
CA GLU A 42 -20.02 3.40 -5.09
C GLU A 42 -20.14 2.66 -3.76
N THR A 43 -20.24 3.40 -2.66
CA THR A 43 -20.56 2.87 -1.33
C THR A 43 -21.66 3.72 -0.72
N SER A 44 -22.72 3.07 -0.25
CA SER A 44 -23.76 3.72 0.55
C SER A 44 -23.36 3.75 2.04
N GLU A 45 -24.02 4.61 2.82
CA GLU A 45 -23.80 4.63 4.27
C GLU A 45 -24.30 3.33 4.92
N GLU A 46 -25.35 2.72 4.35
CA GLU A 46 -25.89 1.44 4.76
C GLU A 46 -24.86 0.31 4.57
N ASP A 47 -24.16 0.28 3.44
CA ASP A 47 -23.10 -0.72 3.19
C ASP A 47 -21.95 -0.60 4.21
N LEU A 48 -21.58 0.64 4.54
CA LEU A 48 -20.54 0.91 5.54
C LEU A 48 -20.99 0.54 6.95
N ALA A 49 -22.28 0.66 7.26
CA ALA A 49 -22.84 0.24 8.55
C ALA A 49 -22.80 -1.29 8.68
N VAL A 50 -23.21 -2.02 7.65
CA VAL A 50 -23.16 -3.50 7.61
C VAL A 50 -21.75 -4.02 7.89
N ILE A 51 -20.72 -3.40 7.29
CA ILE A 51 -19.32 -3.81 7.51
C ILE A 51 -18.86 -3.55 8.95
N ARG A 52 -19.31 -2.46 9.58
CA ARG A 52 -18.96 -2.14 10.97
C ARG A 52 -19.62 -3.07 11.98
N GLU A 53 -20.85 -3.50 11.71
CA GLU A 53 -21.63 -4.35 12.60
C GLU A 53 -21.24 -5.83 12.51
N HIS A 54 -20.65 -6.26 11.40
CA HIS A 54 -20.30 -7.64 11.13
C HIS A 54 -18.78 -7.88 11.04
N THR A 55 -18.09 -7.66 12.16
CA THR A 55 -16.67 -8.03 12.29
C THR A 55 -16.49 -9.50 12.64
N VAL A 56 -15.35 -10.08 12.27
CA VAL A 56 -15.04 -11.51 12.44
C VAL A 56 -14.03 -11.71 13.56
N ASP A 57 -14.29 -12.65 14.47
CA ASP A 57 -13.39 -12.98 15.59
C ASP A 57 -12.19 -13.84 15.19
N GLU A 58 -12.38 -14.75 14.23
CA GLU A 58 -11.34 -15.68 13.78
C GLU A 58 -11.12 -15.59 12.26
N LEU A 59 -9.85 -15.54 11.84
CA LEU A 59 -9.46 -15.48 10.43
C LEU A 59 -8.53 -16.63 10.05
N GLY A 60 -8.90 -17.36 9.00
CA GLY A 60 -8.03 -18.33 8.35
C GLY A 60 -7.06 -17.63 7.39
N ILE A 61 -5.77 -17.61 7.70
CA ILE A 61 -4.75 -17.03 6.82
C ILE A 61 -4.25 -18.10 5.86
N ASN A 62 -4.31 -17.76 4.57
CA ASN A 62 -3.77 -18.61 3.53
C ASN A 62 -2.37 -18.15 3.09
N LEU A 63 -1.33 -18.84 3.57
CA LEU A 63 0.06 -18.51 3.26
C LEU A 63 0.72 -19.66 2.45
N TYR A 64 0.85 -19.44 1.15
CA TYR A 64 1.55 -20.38 0.26
C TYR A 64 3.04 -20.07 0.11
N TYR A 65 3.38 -18.79 -0.11
CA TYR A 65 4.77 -18.35 -0.26
C TYR A 65 4.91 -16.86 0.10
N PRO A 66 6.01 -16.45 0.77
CA PRO A 66 6.22 -15.05 1.13
C PRO A 66 6.53 -14.18 -0.10
N HIS A 67 5.70 -13.17 -0.35
CA HIS A 67 5.93 -12.22 -1.42
C HIS A 67 6.99 -11.17 -1.03
N ARG A 68 8.01 -10.97 -1.87
CA ARG A 68 9.06 -9.96 -1.66
C ARG A 68 8.96 -8.86 -2.71
N SER A 69 8.45 -7.70 -2.31
CA SER A 69 8.32 -6.54 -3.20
C SER A 69 9.62 -5.74 -3.30
N LYS A 70 9.87 -5.21 -4.50
CA LYS A 70 10.81 -4.11 -4.74
C LYS A 70 10.08 -3.07 -5.59
N PRO A 71 10.37 -1.77 -5.41
CA PRO A 71 9.79 -0.76 -6.28
C PRO A 71 10.19 -1.06 -7.72
N ARG A 72 9.24 -0.91 -8.65
CA ARG A 72 9.52 -1.02 -10.07
C ARG A 72 10.63 -0.01 -10.40
N ARG A 73 11.69 -0.46 -11.06
CA ARG A 73 12.67 0.46 -11.64
C ARG A 73 11.97 1.14 -12.81
N GLY A 74 11.93 2.48 -12.80
CA GLY A 74 11.36 3.25 -13.92
C GLY A 74 12.06 2.91 -15.24
N PRO A 75 11.46 3.26 -16.40
CA PRO A 75 12.11 3.07 -17.68
C PRO A 75 13.48 3.75 -17.61
N GLY A 76 14.54 2.94 -17.73
CA GLY A 76 15.89 3.45 -17.61
C GLY A 76 16.12 4.47 -18.71
N ILE A 77 16.25 5.75 -18.34
CA ILE A 77 17.15 6.62 -19.08
C ILE A 77 18.47 5.86 -19.10
N ARG A 78 18.85 5.37 -20.29
CA ARG A 78 20.18 4.80 -20.52
C ARG A 78 21.16 5.95 -20.31
N THR A 79 21.55 6.21 -19.07
CA THR A 79 22.68 7.10 -18.81
C THR A 79 23.87 6.46 -19.50
N PRO A 80 24.53 7.17 -20.44
CA PRO A 80 25.70 6.61 -21.09
C PRO A 80 26.71 6.25 -20.01
N ARG A 81 27.36 5.10 -20.20
CA ARG A 81 28.24 4.45 -19.23
C ARG A 81 29.58 5.19 -19.15
N SER A 82 29.58 6.42 -18.62
CA SER A 82 30.73 7.11 -18.04
C SER A 82 30.18 8.33 -17.30
N ILE A 83 30.35 8.43 -15.99
CA ILE A 83 31.32 9.31 -15.34
C ILE A 83 31.49 8.84 -13.87
N ARG A 84 32.72 9.02 -13.37
CA ARG A 84 33.38 8.61 -12.13
C ARG A 84 32.57 8.64 -10.81
N PRO A 85 33.01 7.90 -9.76
CA PRO A 85 32.29 7.82 -8.49
C PRO A 85 32.48 9.12 -7.70
N GLY A 86 31.38 9.82 -7.45
CA GLY A 86 31.40 11.04 -6.66
C GLY A 86 30.18 11.90 -6.92
N ILE A 87 29.03 11.47 -6.41
CA ILE A 87 27.93 12.31 -5.89
C ILE A 87 26.87 11.34 -5.39
N MET A 88 26.83 11.16 -4.07
CA MET A 88 25.67 10.63 -3.37
C MET A 88 24.53 11.63 -3.58
N SER A 89 23.67 11.41 -4.57
CA SER A 89 22.35 12.05 -4.56
C SER A 89 21.48 11.33 -3.55
N ARG A 90 21.50 11.88 -2.34
CA ARG A 90 20.44 11.75 -1.34
C ARG A 90 19.12 12.10 -2.00
N LEU A 91 18.43 11.11 -2.55
CA LEU A 91 16.98 11.18 -2.72
C LEU A 91 16.37 10.88 -1.36
N SER A 92 16.31 11.96 -0.58
CA SER A 92 15.57 12.12 0.66
C SER A 92 14.14 11.60 0.53
N CYS A 93 13.81 10.56 1.30
CA CYS A 93 12.45 10.35 1.75
C CYS A 93 12.14 11.47 2.77
N PRO A 94 11.01 12.19 2.68
CA PRO A 94 10.61 13.02 3.81
C PRO A 94 10.21 12.07 4.94
N ALA A 95 10.99 12.10 6.02
CA ALA A 95 10.54 11.60 7.31
C ALA A 95 9.48 12.60 7.78
N GLY A 96 8.20 12.23 7.64
CA GLY A 96 7.12 12.89 8.35
C GLY A 96 6.86 12.14 9.64
N GLY A 97 7.06 12.81 10.78
CA GLY A 97 6.55 12.48 12.12
C GLY A 97 7.11 11.22 12.76
#